data_AF-A0A7C7XI56-F1
#
_entry.id   AF-A0A7C7XI56-F1
#
_cell.length_a   1.000
_cell.length_b   1.000
_cell.length_c   1.000
_cell.angle_alpha   90.00
_cell.angle_beta   90.00
_cell.angle_gamma   90.00
#
_symmetry.space_group_name_H-M   'P 1'
#
loop_
_entity.id
_entity.type
_entity.pdbx_description
1 polymer ?
#
loop_
_entity_poly.entity_id
_entity_poly.type
_entity_poly.pdbx_seq_one_letter_code
_entity_poly.pdbx_strand_id
1 'polypeptide(L)'
;MFKGLFVFEKQRTRKEAFGFFLAYSLFRSVLSVIIIELVLGGASSVAEAIELGQAVGRYLNPLFCLVLSALILFRKGHLKSLGFVLIGLSSGVVGFFIGSFLGLIPTAYLTTIKPVDRVPDGNA
;
A
#
# COMPACT_ATOMS: atom_id res chain seq x y z
N MET A 1 -16.89 0.28 6.78
CA MET A 1 -15.42 0.43 6.71
C MET A 1 -14.85 0.07 5.33
N PHE A 2 -15.28 -1.02 4.68
CA PHE A 2 -14.74 -1.48 3.38
C PHE A 2 -15.40 -0.88 2.12
N LYS A 3 -15.93 0.34 2.19
CA LYS A 3 -16.64 0.95 1.05
C LYS A 3 -15.68 1.67 0.11
N GLY A 4 -15.70 1.32 -1.18
CA GLY A 4 -14.89 1.97 -2.21
C GLY A 4 -13.39 1.72 -2.02
N LEU A 5 -12.99 0.49 -1.71
CA LEU A 5 -11.58 0.13 -1.47
C LEU A 5 -10.68 0.49 -2.66
N PHE A 6 -11.15 0.23 -3.89
CA PHE A 6 -10.44 0.51 -5.13
C PHE A 6 -10.59 1.96 -5.64
N VAL A 7 -11.42 2.78 -4.99
CA VAL A 7 -11.61 4.18 -5.37
C VAL A 7 -10.58 5.02 -4.61
N PHE A 8 -9.43 5.27 -5.22
CA PHE A 8 -8.30 5.92 -4.55
C PHE A 8 -8.52 7.43 -4.34
N GLU A 9 -9.38 8.07 -5.12
CA GLU A 9 -9.72 9.50 -4.95
C GLU A 9 -10.55 9.74 -3.69
N LYS A 10 -11.36 8.76 -3.28
CA LYS A 10 -12.26 8.89 -2.13
C LYS A 10 -11.52 9.40 -0.89
N GLN A 11 -12.04 10.47 -0.29
CA GLN A 11 -11.60 10.91 1.03
C GLN A 11 -12.19 9.94 2.07
N ARG A 12 -11.32 9.15 2.70
CA ARG A 12 -11.75 8.14 3.67
C ARG A 12 -11.83 8.73 5.08
N THR A 13 -12.84 8.32 5.83
CA THR A 13 -12.86 8.55 7.29
C THR A 13 -11.81 7.68 7.99
N ARG A 14 -11.45 7.97 9.24
CA ARG A 14 -10.50 7.15 10.02
C ARG A 14 -10.90 5.65 10.07
N LYS A 15 -12.19 5.36 10.23
CA LYS A 15 -12.73 3.98 10.22
C LYS A 15 -12.59 3.31 8.86
N GLU A 16 -12.72 4.06 7.77
CA GLU A 16 -12.55 3.54 6.42
C GLU A 16 -11.08 3.38 6.03
N ALA A 17 -10.19 4.27 6.50
CA ALA A 17 -8.74 4.13 6.32
C ALA A 17 -8.22 2.88 7.06
N PHE A 18 -8.73 2.60 8.25
CA PHE A 18 -8.45 1.32 8.94
C PHE A 18 -8.96 0.11 8.15
N GLY A 19 -10.17 0.21 7.57
CA GLY A 19 -10.68 -0.83 6.67
C GLY A 19 -9.81 -1.04 5.43
N PHE A 20 -9.31 0.05 4.83
CA PHE A 20 -8.36 0.00 3.72
C PHE A 20 -7.06 -0.68 4.12
N PHE A 21 -6.49 -0.30 5.27
CA PHE A 21 -5.30 -0.90 5.84
C PHE A 21 -5.43 -2.42 5.99
N LEU A 22 -6.52 -2.90 6.60
CA LEU A 22 -6.76 -4.34 6.78
C LEU A 22 -6.93 -5.06 5.45
N ALA A 23 -7.72 -4.51 4.53
CA ALA A 23 -7.97 -5.12 3.24
C ALA A 23 -6.69 -5.26 2.39
N TYR A 24 -5.88 -4.19 2.34
CA TYR A 24 -4.62 -4.21 1.58
C TYR A 24 -3.52 -5.01 2.26
N SER A 25 -3.56 -5.15 3.59
CA SER A 25 -2.67 -6.08 4.31
C SER A 25 -2.97 -7.53 3.93
N LEU A 26 -4.25 -7.92 3.89
CA LEU A 26 -4.68 -9.25 3.48
C LEU A 26 -4.41 -9.51 1.99
N PHE A 27 -4.69 -8.52 1.13
CA PHE A 27 -4.39 -8.63 -0.30
C PHE A 27 -2.90 -8.90 -0.54
N ARG A 28 -2.03 -8.16 0.16
CA ARG A 28 -0.58 -8.34 0.07
C ARG A 28 -0.12 -9.71 0.61
N SER A 29 -0.74 -10.24 1.67
CA SER A 29 -0.39 -11.57 2.18
C SER A 29 -0.76 -12.67 1.19
N VAL A 30 -1.95 -12.58 0.57
CA VAL A 30 -2.37 -13.52 -0.49
C VAL A 30 -1.42 -13.43 -1.69
N LEU A 31 -1.08 -12.20 -2.12
CA LEU A 31 -0.14 -11.99 -3.22
C LEU A 31 1.24 -12.62 -2.93
N SER A 32 1.72 -12.53 -1.67
CA SER A 32 3.00 -13.11 -1.27
C SER A 32 2.98 -14.64 -1.37
N VAL A 33 1.89 -15.30 -0.93
CA VAL A 33 1.73 -16.75 -1.04
C VAL A 33 1.71 -17.19 -2.51
N ILE A 34 0.99 -16.46 -3.36
CA ILE A 34 0.94 -16.75 -4.81
C ILE A 34 2.33 -16.63 -5.44
N ILE A 35 3.11 -15.60 -5.09
CA ILE A 35 4.47 -15.42 -5.60
C ILE A 35 5.37 -16.57 -5.17
N ILE A 36 5.29 -16.98 -3.90
CA ILE A 36 6.08 -18.11 -3.38
C ILE A 36 5.76 -19.40 -4.12
N GLU A 37 4.48 -19.72 -4.28
CA GLU A 37 4.06 -20.95 -4.92
C GLU A 37 4.39 -20.96 -6.43
N LEU A 38 4.03 -19.88 -7.14
CA LEU A 38 4.12 -19.83 -8.60
C LEU A 38 5.52 -19.56 -9.13
N VAL A 39 6.32 -18.74 -8.42
CA VAL A 39 7.61 -18.26 -8.90
C VAL A 39 8.78 -19.02 -8.27
N LEU A 40 8.66 -19.38 -6.99
CA LEU A 40 9.74 -20.01 -6.23
C LEU A 40 9.56 -21.53 -6.06
N GLY A 41 8.45 -22.10 -6.56
CA GLY A 41 8.19 -23.54 -6.54
C GLY A 41 7.61 -24.08 -5.23
N GLY A 42 7.13 -23.19 -4.36
CA GLY A 42 6.59 -23.56 -3.05
C GLY A 42 7.67 -23.84 -2.00
N ALA A 43 7.25 -24.29 -0.82
CA ALA A 43 8.14 -24.65 0.28
C ALA A 43 7.89 -26.10 0.71
N SER A 44 8.96 -26.84 0.98
CA SER A 44 8.91 -28.26 1.34
C SER A 44 8.65 -28.49 2.83
N SER A 45 8.83 -27.44 3.65
CA SER A 45 8.60 -27.47 5.09
C SER A 45 8.03 -26.15 5.61
N VAL A 46 7.44 -26.18 6.81
CA VAL A 46 6.94 -24.96 7.47
C VAL A 46 8.07 -23.96 7.77
N ALA A 47 9.26 -24.46 8.15
CA ALA A 47 10.40 -23.60 8.44
C ALA A 47 10.87 -22.85 7.18
N GLU A 48 11.00 -23.57 6.06
CA GLU A 48 11.34 -22.99 4.76
C GLU A 48 10.27 -22.00 4.29
N ALA A 49 8.98 -22.31 4.49
CA ALA A 49 7.88 -21.41 4.14
C ALA A 49 7.96 -20.08 4.91
N ILE A 50 8.32 -20.12 6.19
CA ILE A 50 8.50 -18.93 7.02
C ILE A 50 9.70 -18.12 6.53
N GLU A 51 10.83 -18.76 6.25
CA GLU A 51 12.04 -18.08 5.77
C GLU A 51 11.83 -17.42 4.41
N LEU A 52 11.27 -18.17 3.46
CA LEU A 52 10.95 -17.69 2.12
C LEU A 52 9.91 -16.54 2.19
N GLY A 53 8.90 -16.68 3.05
CA GLY A 53 7.91 -15.64 3.32
C GLY A 53 8.51 -14.36 3.88
N GLN A 54 9.47 -14.47 4.81
CA GLN A 54 10.20 -13.31 5.34
C GLN A 54 11.10 -12.67 4.28
N ALA A 55 11.80 -13.46 3.48
CA ALA A 55 12.67 -12.99 2.41
C ALA A 55 11.86 -12.23 1.34
N VAL A 56 10.80 -12.84 0.81
CA VAL A 56 9.89 -12.20 -0.17
C VAL A 56 9.24 -10.97 0.44
N GLY A 57 8.74 -11.07 1.68
CA GLY A 57 8.11 -9.97 2.39
C GLY A 57 9.04 -8.76 2.56
N ARG A 58 10.33 -8.97 2.80
CA ARG A 58 11.32 -7.89 2.98
C ARG A 58 11.46 -7.00 1.75
N TYR A 59 11.40 -7.58 0.56
CA TYR A 59 11.55 -6.82 -0.70
C TYR A 59 10.21 -6.38 -1.27
N LEU A 60 9.19 -7.23 -1.18
CA LEU A 60 7.87 -6.96 -1.74
C LEU A 60 7.13 -5.88 -0.92
N ASN A 61 7.31 -5.85 0.41
CA ASN A 61 6.54 -4.95 1.26
C ASN A 61 6.86 -3.45 1.01
N PRO A 62 8.13 -3.01 0.99
CA PRO A 62 8.45 -1.62 0.66
C PRO A 62 7.93 -1.24 -0.72
N LEU A 63 8.14 -2.10 -1.73
CA LEU A 63 7.69 -1.85 -3.10
C LEU A 63 6.16 -1.69 -3.17
N PHE A 64 5.42 -2.58 -2.53
CA PHE A 64 3.96 -2.52 -2.48
C PHE A 64 3.46 -1.24 -1.82
N CYS A 65 4.05 -0.84 -0.68
CA CYS A 65 3.67 0.39 0.03
C CYS A 65 3.95 1.64 -0.81
N LEU A 66 5.11 1.69 -1.48
CA LEU A 66 5.50 2.78 -2.37
C LEU A 66 4.58 2.88 -3.59
N VAL A 67 4.31 1.78 -4.28
CA VAL A 67 3.41 1.77 -5.44
C VAL A 67 2.00 2.21 -5.04
N LEU A 68 1.49 1.70 -3.91
CA LEU A 68 0.15 2.03 -3.45
C LEU A 68 0.04 3.49 -3.00
N SER A 69 1.03 4.01 -2.28
CA SER A 69 1.07 5.42 -1.87
C SER A 69 1.19 6.35 -3.07
N ALA A 70 2.06 6.04 -4.04
CA ALA A 70 2.19 6.79 -5.28
C ALA A 70 0.87 6.79 -6.08
N LEU A 71 0.19 5.65 -6.17
CA LEU A 71 -1.10 5.55 -6.86
C LEU A 71 -2.18 6.39 -6.17
N ILE A 72 -2.24 6.38 -4.83
CA ILE A 72 -3.16 7.23 -4.06
C ILE A 72 -2.87 8.71 -4.32
N LEU A 73 -1.60 9.13 -4.26
CA LEU A 73 -1.21 10.52 -4.51
C LEU A 73 -1.50 10.94 -5.95
N PHE A 74 -1.23 10.07 -6.92
CA PHE A 74 -1.53 10.30 -8.34
C PHE A 74 -3.02 10.54 -8.54
N ARG A 75 -3.86 9.61 -8.06
CA ARG A 75 -5.31 9.70 -8.21
C ARG A 75 -5.90 10.90 -7.48
N LYS A 76 -5.32 11.30 -6.34
CA LYS A 76 -5.72 12.51 -5.59
C LYS A 76 -5.12 13.83 -6.10
N GLY A 77 -4.18 13.79 -7.05
CA GLY A 77 -3.53 15.00 -7.60
C GLY A 77 -2.41 15.60 -6.74
N HIS A 78 -1.90 14.85 -5.74
CA HIS A 78 -0.94 15.33 -4.75
C HIS A 78 0.53 14.98 -5.05
N LEU A 79 0.85 14.43 -6.22
CA LEU A 79 2.24 14.08 -6.58
C LEU A 79 3.20 15.27 -6.63
N LYS A 80 2.69 16.48 -6.89
CA LYS A 80 3.52 17.70 -6.90
C LYS A 80 3.78 18.25 -5.48
N SER A 81 3.09 17.74 -4.46
CA SER A 81 3.29 18.14 -3.08
C SER A 81 4.41 17.31 -2.46
N LEU A 82 5.60 17.93 -2.31
CA LEU A 82 6.77 17.28 -1.72
C LEU A 82 6.45 16.68 -0.34
N GLY A 83 5.67 17.37 0.49
CA GLY A 83 5.29 16.88 1.81
C GLY A 83 4.52 15.55 1.75
N PHE A 84 3.56 15.42 0.83
CA PHE A 84 2.79 14.18 0.68
C PHE A 84 3.60 13.06 0.03
N VAL A 85 4.49 13.40 -0.91
CA VAL A 85 5.42 12.43 -1.49
C VAL A 85 6.37 11.89 -0.43
N LEU A 86 6.88 12.72 0.48
CA LEU A 86 7.73 12.27 1.59
C LEU A 86 6.99 11.32 2.55
N ILE A 87 5.71 11.57 2.83
CA ILE A 87 4.87 10.63 3.61
C ILE A 87 4.65 9.32 2.85
N GLY A 88 4.50 9.37 1.53
CA GLY A 88 4.46 8.17 0.69
C GLY A 88 5.77 7.39 0.74
N LEU A 89 6.91 8.06 0.61
CA LEU A 89 8.23 7.45 0.70
C LEU A 89 8.50 6.84 2.08
N SER A 90 8.06 7.52 3.14
CA SER A 90 8.20 7.00 4.50
C SER A 90 7.41 5.70 4.71
N SER A 91 6.33 5.45 3.96
CA SER A 91 5.64 4.15 3.98
C SER A 91 6.56 2.99 3.57
N GLY A 92 7.38 3.20 2.54
CA GLY A 92 8.36 2.21 2.08
C GLY A 92 9.45 1.97 3.13
N VAL A 93 9.99 3.04 3.71
CA VAL A 93 11.02 2.98 4.75
C VAL A 93 10.50 2.26 5.99
N VAL A 94 9.31 2.65 6.49
CA VAL A 94 8.67 2.00 7.64
C VAL A 94 8.39 0.52 7.34
N GLY A 95 7.95 0.22 6.11
CA GLY A 95 7.72 -1.14 5.67
C GLY A 95 8.99 -2.01 5.61
N PHE A 96 10.15 -1.40 5.40
CA PHE A 96 11.44 -2.10 5.42
C PHE A 96 11.93 -2.41 6.84
N PHE A 97 11.84 -1.43 7.76
CA PHE A 97 12.41 -1.56 9.11
C PHE A 97 11.49 -2.19 10.15
N ILE A 98 10.20 -1.83 10.15
CA ILE A 98 9.23 -2.24 11.19
C ILE A 98 8.34 -3.38 10.69
N GLY A 99 8.50 -3.73 9.41
CA GLY A 99 7.94 -4.93 8.81
C GLY A 99 6.61 -4.72 8.08
N SER A 100 6.13 -5.87 7.61
CA SER A 100 5.02 -6.05 6.67
C SER A 100 3.73 -5.32 7.06
N PHE A 101 3.39 -5.29 8.34
CA PHE A 101 2.11 -4.77 8.79
C PHE A 101 2.13 -3.24 8.96
N LEU A 102 3.19 -2.69 9.53
CA LEU A 102 3.24 -1.27 9.90
C LEU A 102 3.62 -0.35 8.73
N GLY A 103 4.22 -0.89 7.66
CA GLY A 103 4.53 -0.13 6.43
C GLY A 103 3.32 0.49 5.74
N LEU A 104 2.12 -0.10 5.90
CA LEU A 104 0.89 0.43 5.30
C LEU A 104 0.27 1.59 6.09
N ILE A 105 0.76 1.92 7.28
CA ILE A 105 0.18 3.00 8.11
C ILE A 105 0.25 4.35 7.42
N PRO A 106 1.42 4.83 6.92
CA PRO A 106 1.48 6.12 6.24
C PRO A 106 0.64 6.11 4.96
N THR A 107 0.60 4.99 4.23
CA THR A 107 -0.24 4.82 3.04
C THR A 107 -1.73 4.91 3.36
N ALA A 108 -2.19 4.28 4.45
CA ALA A 108 -3.57 4.38 4.91
C ALA A 108 -3.91 5.82 5.35
N TYR A 109 -2.98 6.52 6.00
CA TYR A 109 -3.14 7.94 6.33
C TYR A 109 -3.35 8.80 5.05
N LEU A 110 -2.58 8.57 3.99
CA LEU A 110 -2.75 9.30 2.72
C LEU A 110 -4.17 9.17 2.13
N THR A 111 -4.88 8.09 2.41
CA THR A 111 -6.27 7.92 1.95
C THR A 111 -7.27 8.88 2.61
N THR A 112 -6.92 9.45 3.76
CA THR A 112 -7.76 10.40 4.52
C THR A 112 -7.64 11.84 4.01
N ILE A 113 -6.66 12.11 3.15
CA ILE A 113 -6.38 13.43 2.60
C ILE A 113 -7.43 13.77 1.53
N LYS A 114 -7.91 15.02 1.53
CA LYS A 114 -8.82 15.55 0.51
C LYS A 114 -8.12 15.58 -0.85
N PRO A 115 -8.74 15.12 -1.94
CA PRO A 115 -8.23 15.34 -3.30
C PRO A 115 -8.01 16.82 -3.59
N VAL A 116 -7.06 17.13 -4.47
CA VAL A 116 -7.01 18.47 -5.07
C VAL A 116 -8.27 18.66 -5.90
N ASP A 117 -8.93 19.81 -5.73
CA ASP A 117 -10.04 20.21 -6.59
C ASP A 117 -9.45 20.43 -7.99
N ARG A 118 -9.59 19.43 -8.87
CA ARG A 118 -9.22 19.59 -10.28
C ARG A 118 -10.26 20.54 -10.88
N VAL A 119 -9.89 21.81 -11.04
CA VAL A 119 -10.62 22.70 -11.96
C VAL A 119 -10.64 21.95 -13.30
N PRO A 120 -11.80 21.78 -13.97
CA PRO A 120 -11.81 21.17 -15.29
C PRO A 120 -10.90 22.02 -16.17
N ASP A 121 -9.75 21.48 -16.55
CA ASP A 121 -8.90 22.06 -17.58
C ASP A 121 -9.84 22.24 -18.77
N GLY A 122 -10.18 23.49 -19.13
CA GLY A 122 -11.25 23.85 -20.06
C GLY A 122 -10.97 23.47 -21.52
N ASN A 123 -10.30 22.34 -21.74
CA ASN A 123 -9.93 21.79 -23.01
C ASN A 123 -10.85 20.59 -23.27
N ALA A 124 -12.09 20.91 -23.64
CA ALA A 124 -12.98 20.02 -24.39
C ALA A 124 -12.64 20.11 -25.88
#